data_AF-A0A1H0C1K6-F1
#
_entry.id   AF-A0A1H0C1K6-F1
#
_cell.length_a   1.000
_cell.length_b   1.000
_cell.length_c   1.000
_cell.angle_alpha   90.00
_cell.angle_beta   90.00
_cell.angle_gamma   90.00
#
_symmetry.space_group_name_H-M   'P 1'
#
loop_
_entity.id
_entity.type
_entity.pdbx_description
1 polymer ?
#
loop_
_entity_poly.entity_id
_entity_poly.type
_entity_poly.pdbx_seq_one_letter_code
_entity_poly.pdbx_strand_id
1 'polypeptide(L)'
;MTDHQTAQQGVDARLVLENPAYKAAMESLRAQVVQQWKDCPVRDKEGQLLLLQLAKLTDKFEGILNGLVESGKFADHKINIDKERDESGARKGLRRVFG
;
A
#
# COMPACT_ATOMS: atom_id res chain seq x y z
N MET A 1 -3.09 -4.76 15.82
CA MET A 1 -2.48 -5.58 14.76
C MET A 1 -1.12 -6.01 15.22
N THR A 2 -0.76 -7.29 15.12
CA THR A 2 0.57 -7.75 15.53
C THR A 2 1.60 -7.48 14.43
N ASP A 3 2.88 -7.34 14.78
CA ASP A 3 3.95 -7.12 13.79
C ASP A 3 3.95 -8.24 12.72
N HIS A 4 3.65 -9.48 13.10
CA HIS A 4 3.50 -10.60 12.17
C HIS A 4 2.35 -10.44 11.17
N GLN A 5 1.21 -9.90 11.61
CA GLN A 5 0.07 -9.62 10.72
C GLN A 5 0.42 -8.51 9.72
N THR A 6 1.11 -7.46 10.16
CA THR A 6 1.55 -6.36 9.29
C THR A 6 2.60 -6.84 8.27
N ALA A 7 3.53 -7.70 8.69
CA ALA A 7 4.49 -8.33 7.79
C ALA A 7 3.78 -9.17 6.70
N GLN A 8 2.83 -10.01 7.10
CA GLN A 8 2.05 -10.83 6.16
C GLN A 8 1.26 -9.97 5.17
N GLN A 9 0.61 -8.91 5.63
CA GLN A 9 -0.12 -7.99 4.75
C GLN A 9 0.78 -7.31 3.72
N GLY A 10 2.02 -6.99 4.06
CA GLY A 10 2.97 -6.45 3.09
C GLY A 10 3.35 -7.48 2.01
N VAL A 11 3.46 -8.75 2.37
CA VAL A 11 3.67 -9.84 1.41
C VAL A 11 2.46 -9.97 0.48
N ASP A 12 1.25 -9.98 1.04
CA ASP A 12 0.02 -10.09 0.26
C ASP A 12 -0.16 -8.90 -0.69
N ALA A 13 0.12 -7.68 -0.23
CA ALA A 13 0.09 -6.47 -1.06
C ALA A 13 1.11 -6.54 -2.20
N ARG A 14 2.31 -7.09 -1.95
CA ARG A 14 3.31 -7.30 -3.00
C ARG A 14 2.81 -8.28 -4.06
N LEU A 15 2.20 -9.39 -3.65
CA LEU A 15 1.63 -10.38 -4.57
C LEU A 15 0.55 -9.77 -5.47
N VAL A 16 -0.29 -8.87 -4.94
CA VAL A 16 -1.27 -8.12 -5.74
C VAL A 16 -0.57 -7.24 -6.76
N LEU A 17 0.41 -6.44 -6.33
CA LEU A 17 1.14 -5.52 -7.21
C LEU A 17 1.95 -6.24 -8.29
N GLU A 18 2.45 -7.44 -8.02
CA GLU A 18 3.21 -8.26 -8.98
C GLU A 18 2.29 -9.01 -9.96
N ASN A 19 1.02 -9.19 -9.63
CA ASN A 19 0.06 -9.94 -10.44
C ASN A 19 -0.14 -9.28 -11.83
N PRO A 20 0.08 -10.01 -12.94
CA PRO A 20 -0.01 -9.43 -14.28
C PRO A 20 -1.43 -9.01 -14.66
N ALA A 21 -2.46 -9.71 -14.19
CA ALA A 21 -3.85 -9.32 -14.43
C ALA A 21 -4.21 -8.03 -13.70
N TYR A 22 -3.71 -7.85 -12.47
CA TYR A 22 -3.88 -6.61 -11.72
C TYR A 22 -3.21 -5.43 -12.42
N LYS A 23 -1.95 -5.58 -12.86
CA LYS A 23 -1.23 -4.54 -13.60
C LYS A 23 -1.97 -4.13 -14.87
N ALA A 24 -2.40 -5.10 -15.67
CA ALA A 24 -3.14 -4.83 -16.91
C ALA A 24 -4.49 -4.13 -16.63
N ALA A 25 -5.21 -4.54 -15.59
CA ALA A 25 -6.46 -3.92 -15.19
C ALA A 25 -6.27 -2.47 -14.74
N MET A 26 -5.25 -2.19 -13.90
CA MET A 26 -4.96 -0.84 -13.42
C MET A 26 -4.45 0.08 -14.52
N GLU A 27 -3.62 -0.41 -15.43
CA GLU A 27 -3.18 0.34 -16.60
C GLU A 27 -4.35 0.70 -17.51
N SER A 28 -5.23 -0.27 -17.79
CA SER A 28 -6.46 -0.04 -18.55
C SER A 28 -7.37 0.99 -17.87
N LEU A 29 -7.53 0.90 -16.54
CA LEU A 29 -8.34 1.85 -15.78
C LEU A 29 -7.78 3.27 -15.89
N ARG A 30 -6.47 3.47 -15.68
CA ARG A 30 -5.84 4.79 -15.84
C ARG A 30 -6.04 5.35 -17.23
N ALA A 31 -5.79 4.55 -18.26
CA ALA A 31 -5.93 4.96 -19.64
C ALA A 31 -7.36 5.43 -19.94
N GLN A 32 -8.37 4.68 -19.48
CA GLN A 32 -9.78 5.03 -19.67
C GLN A 32 -10.14 6.33 -18.95
N VAL A 33 -9.74 6.51 -17.70
CA VAL A 33 -10.06 7.72 -16.92
C VAL A 33 -9.41 8.97 -17.54
N VAL A 34 -8.14 8.87 -17.95
CA VAL A 34 -7.44 9.97 -18.62
C VAL A 34 -8.08 10.30 -19.97
N GLN A 35 -8.51 9.30 -20.73
CA GLN A 35 -9.18 9.52 -22.01
C GLN A 35 -10.54 10.20 -21.82
N GLN A 36 -11.37 9.71 -20.89
CA GLN A 36 -12.65 10.34 -20.55
C GLN A 36 -12.48 11.79 -20.08
N TRP A 37 -11.42 12.07 -19.31
CA TRP A 37 -11.10 13.43 -18.88
C TRP A 37 -10.76 14.36 -20.05
N LYS A 38 -10.01 13.87 -21.04
CA LYS A 38 -9.70 14.62 -22.27
C LYS A 38 -10.93 14.84 -23.16
N ASP A 39 -11.83 13.86 -23.21
CA ASP A 39 -13.05 13.92 -24.01
C ASP A 39 -14.14 14.80 -23.35
N CYS A 40 -14.02 15.05 -22.05
CA CYS A 40 -14.94 15.90 -21.32
C CYS A 40 -14.87 17.37 -21.83
N PRO A 41 -15.99 18.01 -22.19
CA PRO A 41 -15.99 19.38 -22.68
C PRO A 41 -15.39 20.37 -21.67
N VAL A 42 -14.53 21.29 -22.13
CA VAL A 42 -13.88 22.30 -21.27
C VAL A 42 -14.88 23.21 -20.52
N ARG A 43 -16.08 23.39 -21.09
CA ARG A 43 -17.17 24.15 -20.45
C ARG A 43 -17.80 23.44 -19.25
N ASP A 44 -17.70 22.11 -19.19
CA ASP A 44 -18.20 21.30 -18.10
C ASP A 44 -17.15 21.23 -16.97
N LYS A 45 -17.14 22.28 -16.14
CA LYS A 45 -16.17 22.41 -15.06
C LYS A 45 -16.34 21.32 -13.98
N GLU A 46 -17.56 20.87 -13.76
CA GLU A 46 -17.86 19.86 -12.74
C GLU A 46 -17.41 18.48 -13.20
N GLY A 47 -17.74 18.08 -14.44
CA GLY A 47 -17.28 16.82 -15.03
C GLY A 47 -15.76 16.74 -15.08
N GLN A 48 -15.09 17.83 -15.48
CA GLN A 48 -13.63 17.96 -15.46
C GLN A 48 -13.05 17.74 -14.05
N LEU A 49 -13.67 18.31 -13.01
CA LEU A 49 -13.21 18.15 -11.63
C LEU A 49 -13.38 16.72 -11.12
N LEU A 50 -14.53 16.11 -11.36
CA LEU A 50 -14.83 14.73 -10.92
C LEU A 50 -13.91 13.72 -11.59
N LEU A 51 -13.68 13.86 -12.90
CA LEU A 51 -12.77 12.98 -13.65
C LEU A 51 -11.31 13.17 -13.22
N LEU A 52 -10.88 14.40 -12.89
CA LEU A 52 -9.57 14.64 -12.29
C LEU A 52 -9.44 13.98 -10.91
N GLN A 53 -10.48 14.03 -10.08
CA GLN A 53 -10.50 13.34 -8.79
C GLN A 53 -10.42 11.82 -8.96
N LEU A 54 -11.13 11.28 -9.95
CA LEU A 54 -11.08 9.86 -10.28
C LEU A 54 -9.67 9.44 -10.71
N ALA A 55 -9.01 10.21 -11.57
CA ALA A 55 -7.63 9.94 -12.00
C ALA A 55 -6.67 9.90 -10.79
N LYS A 56 -6.75 10.91 -9.92
CA LYS A 56 -5.95 10.96 -8.69
C LYS A 56 -6.26 9.80 -7.74
N LEU A 57 -7.51 9.34 -7.68
CA LEU A 57 -7.89 8.20 -6.86
C LEU A 57 -7.25 6.90 -7.38
N THR A 58 -7.25 6.71 -8.70
CA THR A 58 -6.60 5.55 -9.34
C THR A 58 -5.12 5.48 -8.98
N ASP A 59 -4.40 6.61 -9.03
CA ASP A 59 -2.99 6.67 -8.64
C ASP A 59 -2.79 6.47 -7.12
N LYS A 60 -3.66 7.07 -6.30
CA LYS A 60 -3.61 6.94 -4.85
C LYS A 60 -3.80 5.49 -4.40
N PHE A 61 -4.64 4.71 -5.10
CA PHE A 61 -4.89 3.32 -4.76
C PHE A 61 -3.60 2.47 -4.81
N GLU A 62 -2.79 2.64 -5.86
CA GLU A 62 -1.47 2.00 -5.90
C GLU A 62 -0.50 2.54 -4.85
N GLY A 63 -0.54 3.85 -4.57
CA GLY A 63 0.24 4.43 -3.49
C GLY A 63 -0.06 3.78 -2.13
N ILE A 64 -1.32 3.46 -1.87
CA ILE A 64 -1.73 2.75 -0.65
C ILE A 64 -1.14 1.33 -0.62
N LEU A 65 -1.27 0.56 -1.72
CA LEU A 65 -0.71 -0.80 -1.79
C LEU A 65 0.81 -0.81 -1.63
N ASN A 66 1.51 0.12 -2.28
CA ASN A 66 2.95 0.28 -2.10
C ASN A 66 3.31 0.62 -0.64
N GLY A 67 2.53 1.50 0.00
CA GLY A 67 2.70 1.80 1.43
C GLY A 67 2.51 0.58 2.34
N LEU A 68 1.60 -0.33 2.01
CA LEU A 68 1.43 -1.59 2.75
C LEU A 68 2.63 -2.51 2.60
N VAL A 69 3.21 -2.60 1.39
CA VAL A 69 4.45 -3.35 1.15
C VAL A 69 5.59 -2.81 2.01
N GLU A 70 5.81 -1.50 2.01
CA GLU A 70 6.87 -0.88 2.81
C GLU A 70 6.64 -1.10 4.31
N SER A 71 5.40 -0.91 4.78
CA SER A 71 5.03 -1.17 6.18
C SER A 71 5.30 -2.61 6.61
N GLY A 72 5.02 -3.58 5.73
CA GLY A 72 5.32 -4.98 6.00
C GLY A 72 6.83 -5.29 6.04
N LYS A 73 7.64 -4.67 5.18
CA LYS A 73 9.11 -4.79 5.23
C LYS A 73 9.67 -4.29 6.56
N PHE A 74 9.16 -3.16 7.06
CA PHE A 74 9.57 -2.64 8.37
C PHE A 74 9.19 -3.58 9.52
N ALA A 75 7.97 -4.15 9.47
CA ALA A 75 7.52 -5.10 10.48
C ALA A 75 8.36 -6.40 10.48
N ASP A 76 8.70 -6.91 9.30
CA ASP A 76 9.57 -8.09 9.15
C ASP A 76 10.99 -7.82 9.68
N HIS A 77 11.57 -6.65 9.36
CA HIS A 77 12.86 -6.25 9.88
C HIS A 77 12.88 -6.18 11.42
N LYS A 78 11.81 -5.63 12.01
CA LYS A 78 11.65 -5.57 13.48
C LYS A 78 11.55 -6.96 14.10
N ILE A 79 10.83 -7.89 13.46
CA ILE A 79 10.75 -9.29 13.89
C ILE A 79 12.14 -9.95 13.86
N ASN A 80 12.92 -9.71 12.80
CA ASN A 80 14.25 -10.32 12.64
C ASN A 80 15.23 -9.81 13.70
N ILE A 81 15.26 -8.50 13.98
CA ILE A 81 16.06 -7.93 15.08
C ILE A 81 15.66 -8.55 16.42
N ASP A 82 14.35 -8.68 16.69
CA ASP A 82 13.85 -9.26 17.94
C ASP A 82 14.17 -10.76 18.07
N LYS A 83 14.40 -11.48 16.96
CA LYS A 83 14.85 -12.88 16.95
C LYS A 83 16.35 -13.00 17.17
N GLU A 84 17.16 -12.17 16.51
CA GLU A 84 18.62 -12.21 16.60
C GLU A 84 19.17 -11.80 17.97
N ARG A 85 18.38 -11.05 18.76
CA ARG A 85 18.80 -10.56 20.07
C ARG A 85 18.94 -11.62 21.17
N ASP A 86 18.50 -12.87 20.96
CA ASP A 86 18.62 -14.01 21.87
C ASP A 86 18.46 -13.67 23.37
N GLU A 87 17.43 -12.87 23.69
CA GLU A 87 17.15 -12.42 25.05
C GLU A 87 16.21 -13.41 25.76
N SER A 88 16.47 -13.70 27.04
CA SER A 88 15.54 -14.48 27.86
C SER A 88 14.18 -13.77 27.97
N GLY A 89 13.08 -14.54 27.96
CA GLY A 89 11.71 -13.99 27.99
C GLY A 89 11.44 -13.00 29.13
N ALA A 90 12.14 -13.16 30.26
CA ALA A 90 12.08 -12.24 31.40
C ALA A 90 12.70 -10.86 31.09
N ARG A 91 13.84 -10.79 30.39
CA ARG A 91 14.47 -9.52 29.95
C ARG A 91 13.61 -8.82 28.89
N LYS A 92 13.04 -9.60 27.96
CA LYS A 92 12.12 -9.08 26.94
C LYS A 92 10.85 -8.49 27.56
N GLY A 93 10.32 -9.14 28.59
CA GLY A 93 9.20 -8.65 29.40
C GLY A 93 9.53 -7.34 30.09
N LEU A 94 10.61 -7.29 30.87
CA LEU A 94 11.04 -6.08 31.61
C LEU A 94 11.28 -4.87 30.69
N ARG A 95 11.89 -5.06 29.51
CA ARG A 95 12.10 -3.96 28.55
C ARG A 95 10.79 -3.34 28.09
N ARG A 96 9.77 -4.15 27.80
CA ARG A 96 8.48 -3.63 27.29
C ARG A 96 7.70 -2.81 28.31
N VAL A 97 7.98 -2.97 29.60
CA VAL A 97 7.28 -2.25 30.68
C VAL A 97 8.10 -1.10 31.27
N PHE A 98 9.44 -1.14 31.21
CA PHE A 98 10.32 -0.12 31.81
C PHE A 98 11.15 0.69 30.80
N GLY A 99 11.20 0.30 29.52
CA GLY A 99 11.84 1.05 28.44
C GLY A 99 10.82 1.61 27.46
#